data_AF-A0AAP2KFV9-F1
#
_entry.id   AF-A0AAP2KFV9-F1
#
_cell.length_a   1.000
_cell.length_b   1.000
_cell.length_c   1.000
_cell.angle_alpha   90.00
_cell.angle_beta   90.00
_cell.angle_gamma   90.00
#
_symmetry.space_group_name_H-M   'P 1'
#
loop_
_entity.id
_entity.type
_entity.pdbx_description
1 polymer ?
#
loop_
_entity_poly.entity_id
_entity_poly.type
_entity_poly.pdbx_seq_one_letter_code
_entity_poly.pdbx_strand_id
1 'polypeptide(L)'
;MSAPSDTPTYLHGFSATEQARLLKQARLLETTLFNQIDYSGARRLLEVGSGVGAQTEILLRRFPELHVTGVDLSEAQLGAARANLERLAWCRARYTLQQADASDLPFEARQFDAAFLCWVLEHVPSPARVLNEVRRVLLPGSPVYVTEVMNASFLLHPYSPNLWRYWMAFNDFQHDQGGDPFVGAKLGNLLLAGGFRDVHTQIKTLHLDNREPGRRKTMIGFWEEVLLSAADQLLQAGAVEAATVDGMRRELAQVHSDPDAVFFYSFVQARATVY
;
A
#
# COMPACT_ATOMS: atom_id res chain seq x y z
N MET A 1 -0.05 -5.68 34.75
CA MET A 1 -0.33 -6.46 33.53
C MET A 1 -1.39 -5.70 32.76
N SER A 2 -0.96 -4.85 31.83
CA SER A 2 -1.87 -4.06 31.00
C SER A 2 -2.32 -4.93 29.83
N ALA A 3 -3.63 -4.92 29.53
CA ALA A 3 -4.18 -5.65 28.40
C ALA A 3 -3.52 -5.20 27.07
N PRO A 4 -3.25 -6.12 26.12
CA PRO A 4 -2.83 -5.73 24.78
C PRO A 4 -3.95 -4.89 24.14
N SER A 5 -3.59 -3.76 23.54
CA SER A 5 -4.52 -2.97 22.75
C SER A 5 -4.86 -3.75 21.48
N ASP A 6 -6.11 -4.18 21.33
CA ASP A 6 -6.63 -4.95 20.17
C ASP A 6 -6.66 -4.18 18.84
N THR A 7 -6.00 -3.02 18.75
CA THR A 7 -5.88 -2.26 17.51
C THR A 7 -4.49 -2.48 16.91
N PRO A 8 -4.37 -3.00 15.66
CA PRO A 8 -3.08 -3.09 15.00
C PRO A 8 -2.41 -1.72 14.98
N THR A 9 -1.18 -1.65 15.48
CA THR A 9 -0.40 -0.40 15.48
C THR A 9 0.09 -0.16 14.05
N TYR A 10 -0.49 0.84 13.37
CA TYR A 10 -0.05 1.23 12.03
C TYR A 10 1.36 1.84 12.09
N LEU A 11 2.32 1.17 11.45
CA LEU A 11 3.76 1.39 11.59
C LEU A 11 4.24 2.79 11.19
N HIS A 12 3.49 3.48 10.33
CA HIS A 12 3.84 4.83 9.84
C HIS A 12 3.07 5.96 10.53
N GLY A 13 2.12 5.63 11.42
CA GLY A 13 1.32 6.59 12.16
C GLY A 13 0.28 7.36 11.32
N PHE A 14 -0.31 8.41 11.92
CA PHE A 14 -1.42 9.18 11.32
C PHE A 14 -1.13 10.69 11.24
N SER A 15 0.16 11.07 11.27
CA SER A 15 0.56 12.48 11.27
C SER A 15 0.28 13.18 9.93
N ALA A 16 0.16 14.51 9.93
CA ALA A 16 0.03 15.28 8.69
C ALA A 16 1.21 15.06 7.71
N THR A 17 2.42 14.86 8.26
CA THR A 17 3.62 14.49 7.49
C THR A 17 3.42 13.15 6.78
N GLU A 18 2.88 12.17 7.51
CA GLU A 18 2.60 10.85 6.96
C GLU A 18 1.50 10.91 5.88
N GLN A 19 0.44 11.67 6.12
CA GLN A 19 -0.62 11.87 5.12
C GLN A 19 -0.08 12.51 3.83
N ALA A 20 0.84 13.48 3.93
CA ALA A 20 1.51 14.07 2.78
C ALA A 20 2.42 13.06 2.05
N ARG A 21 3.12 12.20 2.80
CA ARG A 21 3.95 11.11 2.25
C ARG A 21 3.11 10.13 1.42
N LEU A 22 1.91 9.76 1.89
CA LEU A 22 0.99 8.87 1.16
C LEU A 22 0.53 9.46 -0.18
N LEU A 23 0.20 10.76 -0.22
CA LEU A 23 -0.13 11.46 -1.47
C LEU A 23 1.06 11.46 -2.45
N LYS A 24 2.28 11.67 -1.94
CA LYS A 24 3.52 11.61 -2.74
C LYS A 24 3.77 10.20 -3.28
N GLN A 25 3.59 9.17 -2.45
CA GLN A 25 3.70 7.76 -2.84
C GLN A 25 2.79 7.41 -4.01
N ALA A 26 1.51 7.78 -3.92
CA ALA A 26 0.54 7.52 -4.98
C ALA A 26 0.97 8.14 -6.33
N ARG A 27 1.44 9.39 -6.31
CA ARG A 27 1.92 10.07 -7.53
C ARG A 27 3.17 9.43 -8.12
N LEU A 28 4.14 9.06 -7.28
CA LEU A 28 5.39 8.44 -7.74
C LEU A 28 5.17 7.05 -8.35
N LEU A 29 4.17 6.32 -7.84
CA LEU A 29 3.88 4.95 -8.24
C LEU A 29 2.73 4.83 -9.24
N GLU A 30 2.00 5.90 -9.52
CA GLU A 30 0.78 5.89 -10.35
C GLU A 30 1.00 5.15 -11.67
N THR A 31 2.02 5.54 -12.45
CA THR A 31 2.26 4.93 -13.76
C THR A 31 2.53 3.43 -13.64
N THR A 32 3.38 3.03 -12.68
CA THR A 32 3.74 1.62 -12.48
C THR A 32 2.55 0.80 -11.96
N LEU A 33 1.73 1.39 -11.10
CA LEU A 33 0.59 0.72 -10.46
C LEU A 33 -0.58 0.54 -11.44
N PHE A 34 -0.93 1.59 -12.20
CA PHE A 34 -2.14 1.64 -13.01
C PHE A 34 -1.95 1.28 -14.49
N ASN A 35 -0.73 0.99 -14.98
CA ASN A 35 -0.48 0.74 -16.41
C ASN A 35 -1.24 -0.46 -17.03
N GLN A 36 -1.82 -1.35 -16.22
CA GLN A 36 -2.59 -2.51 -16.67
C GLN A 36 -3.87 -2.74 -15.83
N ILE A 37 -4.29 -1.71 -15.11
CA ILE A 37 -5.59 -1.71 -14.45
C ILE A 37 -6.61 -1.21 -15.46
N ASP A 38 -7.65 -2.01 -15.66
CA ASP A 38 -8.82 -1.64 -16.45
C ASP A 38 -10.10 -1.92 -15.67
N TYR A 39 -10.86 -0.83 -15.43
CA TYR A 39 -12.20 -0.83 -14.85
C TYR A 39 -13.22 -0.23 -15.82
N SER A 40 -12.92 -0.20 -17.12
CA SER A 40 -13.88 0.25 -18.15
C SER A 40 -15.15 -0.59 -18.07
N GLY A 41 -16.30 0.08 -17.98
CA GLY A 41 -17.62 -0.55 -17.83
C GLY A 41 -18.04 -0.85 -16.38
N ALA A 42 -17.14 -0.71 -15.40
CA ALA A 42 -17.53 -0.68 -13.98
C ALA A 42 -18.11 0.70 -13.63
N ARG A 43 -19.04 0.72 -12.67
CA ARG A 43 -19.70 1.95 -12.19
C ARG A 43 -19.60 2.11 -10.67
N ARG A 44 -19.51 0.99 -9.93
CA ARG A 44 -19.57 0.93 -8.47
C ARG A 44 -18.39 0.14 -7.94
N LEU A 45 -17.29 0.86 -7.74
CA LEU A 45 -16.05 0.27 -7.24
C LEU A 45 -15.98 0.37 -5.71
N LEU A 46 -15.65 -0.74 -5.06
CA LEU A 46 -15.23 -0.77 -3.65
C LEU A 46 -13.70 -0.59 -3.57
N GLU A 47 -13.25 0.45 -2.89
CA GLU A 47 -11.84 0.62 -2.51
C GLU A 47 -11.69 0.25 -1.04
N VAL A 48 -10.90 -0.78 -0.75
CA VAL A 48 -10.59 -1.18 0.63
C VAL A 48 -9.26 -0.53 1.02
N GLY A 49 -9.22 0.09 2.20
CA GLY A 49 -8.05 0.82 2.69
C GLY A 49 -7.83 2.13 1.94
N SER A 50 -8.88 2.95 1.80
CA SER A 50 -8.78 4.21 1.03
C SER A 50 -7.79 5.22 1.61
N GLY A 51 -7.40 5.08 2.88
CA GLY A 51 -6.43 5.94 3.55
C GLY A 51 -6.79 7.41 3.41
N VAL A 52 -5.84 8.19 2.91
CA VAL A 52 -5.99 9.64 2.66
C VAL A 52 -6.64 9.98 1.30
N GLY A 53 -7.26 9.01 0.63
CA GLY A 53 -7.95 9.19 -0.66
C GLY A 53 -7.01 9.33 -1.86
N ALA A 54 -5.75 8.92 -1.73
CA ALA A 54 -4.73 9.11 -2.75
C ALA A 54 -5.01 8.26 -4.00
N GLN A 55 -5.33 6.97 -3.81
CA GLN A 55 -5.68 6.09 -4.93
C GLN A 55 -7.11 6.36 -5.42
N THR A 56 -8.03 6.74 -4.52
CA THR A 56 -9.38 7.22 -4.87
C THR A 56 -9.33 8.33 -5.93
N GLU A 57 -8.49 9.35 -5.75
CA GLU A 57 -8.32 10.43 -6.74
C GLU A 57 -7.92 9.89 -8.11
N ILE A 58 -6.92 9.01 -8.14
CA ILE A 58 -6.38 8.44 -9.38
C ILE A 58 -7.45 7.59 -10.08
N LEU A 59 -8.18 6.75 -9.33
CA LEU A 59 -9.28 5.94 -9.84
C LEU A 59 -10.36 6.82 -10.49
N LEU A 60 -10.80 7.89 -9.81
CA LEU A 60 -11.83 8.79 -10.31
C LEU A 60 -11.37 9.58 -11.56
N ARG A 61 -10.10 9.95 -11.62
CA ARG A 61 -9.52 10.64 -12.77
C ARG A 61 -9.36 9.71 -13.98
N ARG A 62 -8.93 8.46 -13.78
CA ARG A 62 -8.69 7.49 -14.85
C ARG A 62 -9.97 6.87 -15.40
N PHE A 63 -10.98 6.68 -14.55
CA PHE A 63 -12.23 6.04 -14.92
C PHE A 63 -13.41 6.99 -14.62
N PRO A 64 -13.80 7.87 -15.56
CA PRO A 64 -14.79 8.91 -15.32
C PRO A 64 -16.19 8.43 -14.94
N GLU A 65 -16.54 7.17 -15.28
CA GLU A 65 -17.84 6.58 -14.95
C GLU A 65 -17.90 5.95 -13.56
N LEU A 66 -16.76 5.83 -12.86
CA LEU A 66 -16.74 5.25 -11.52
C LEU A 66 -17.34 6.18 -10.47
N HIS A 67 -18.17 5.57 -9.63
CA HIS A 67 -18.38 5.96 -8.25
C HIS A 67 -17.56 5.04 -7.34
N VAL A 68 -16.70 5.63 -6.50
CA VAL A 68 -15.84 4.87 -5.57
C VAL A 68 -16.41 4.92 -4.16
N THR A 69 -16.73 3.75 -3.59
CA THR A 69 -16.97 3.61 -2.16
C THR A 69 -15.67 3.19 -1.49
N GLY A 70 -15.01 4.13 -0.82
CA GLY A 70 -13.79 3.88 -0.05
C GLY A 70 -14.10 3.53 1.40
N VAL A 71 -13.48 2.47 1.90
CA VAL A 71 -13.51 2.12 3.33
C VAL A 71 -12.13 2.16 3.95
N ASP A 72 -12.07 2.59 5.20
CA ASP A 72 -10.85 2.56 6.02
C ASP A 72 -11.22 2.37 7.49
N LEU A 73 -10.33 1.77 8.28
CA LEU A 73 -10.55 1.60 9.72
C LEU A 73 -10.39 2.92 10.48
N SER A 74 -9.57 3.85 9.95
CA SER A 74 -9.21 5.10 10.59
C SER A 74 -10.06 6.28 10.13
N GLU A 75 -10.94 6.76 11.02
CA GLU A 75 -11.72 7.98 10.76
C GLU A 75 -10.83 9.22 10.52
N ALA A 76 -9.63 9.26 11.12
CA ALA A 76 -8.67 10.33 10.87
C ALA A 76 -8.15 10.34 9.43
N GLN A 77 -7.88 9.16 8.85
CA GLN A 77 -7.49 9.03 7.45
C GLN A 77 -8.66 9.41 6.53
N LEU A 78 -9.88 8.96 6.84
CA LEU A 78 -11.07 9.33 6.09
C LEU A 78 -11.33 10.84 6.14
N GLY A 79 -11.08 11.50 7.27
CA GLY A 79 -11.14 12.96 7.39
C GLY A 79 -10.17 13.65 6.43
N ALA A 80 -8.92 13.17 6.34
CA ALA A 80 -7.95 13.68 5.37
C ALA A 80 -8.36 13.38 3.92
N ALA A 81 -8.90 12.19 3.65
CA ALA A 81 -9.41 11.82 2.35
C ALA A 81 -10.53 12.74 1.88
N ARG A 82 -11.51 13.05 2.75
CA ARG A 82 -12.57 14.03 2.45
C ARG A 82 -11.95 15.39 2.10
N ALA A 83 -11.04 15.90 2.94
CA ALA A 83 -10.39 17.19 2.70
C ALA A 83 -9.58 17.23 1.39
N ASN A 84 -8.91 16.14 1.01
CA ASN A 84 -8.14 16.04 -0.22
C ASN A 84 -9.07 16.00 -1.45
N LEU A 85 -10.10 15.15 -1.42
CA LEU A 85 -11.00 14.93 -2.55
C LEU A 85 -11.96 16.09 -2.77
N GLU A 86 -12.44 16.76 -1.72
CA GLU A 86 -13.36 17.91 -1.81
C GLU A 86 -12.74 19.11 -2.57
N ARG A 87 -11.40 19.24 -2.51
CA ARG A 87 -10.65 20.28 -3.23
C ARG A 87 -10.59 20.04 -4.74
N LEU A 88 -10.95 18.85 -5.20
CA LEU A 88 -10.88 18.43 -6.60
C LEU A 88 -12.30 18.39 -7.18
N ALA A 89 -12.65 19.42 -7.94
CA ALA A 89 -14.01 19.58 -8.46
C ALA A 89 -14.52 18.36 -9.25
N TRP A 90 -13.64 17.65 -9.96
CA TRP A 90 -13.97 16.45 -10.74
C TRP A 90 -14.23 15.19 -9.90
N CYS A 91 -13.88 15.19 -8.61
CA CYS A 91 -14.19 14.09 -7.69
C CYS A 91 -15.56 14.25 -7.03
N ARG A 92 -16.13 15.47 -7.04
CA ARG A 92 -17.37 15.79 -6.33
C ARG A 92 -18.50 14.85 -6.73
N ALA A 93 -19.23 14.34 -5.73
CA ALA A 93 -20.37 13.43 -5.87
C ALA A 93 -20.06 12.08 -6.53
N ARG A 94 -18.79 11.73 -6.72
CA ARG A 94 -18.36 10.45 -7.30
C ARG A 94 -17.66 9.54 -6.31
N TYR A 95 -17.69 9.87 -5.02
CA TYR A 95 -17.18 8.99 -3.98
C TYR A 95 -18.06 8.98 -2.74
N THR A 96 -17.92 7.92 -1.97
CA THR A 96 -18.46 7.77 -0.62
C THR A 96 -17.36 7.21 0.25
N LEU A 97 -17.14 7.80 1.43
CA LEU A 97 -16.13 7.34 2.38
C LEU A 97 -16.81 6.87 3.67
N GLN A 98 -16.50 5.66 4.10
CA GLN A 98 -17.14 5.04 5.25
C GLN A 98 -16.10 4.34 6.13
N GLN A 99 -16.17 4.59 7.45
CA GLN A 99 -15.37 3.84 8.41
C GLN A 99 -15.87 2.40 8.48
N ALA A 100 -14.98 1.43 8.26
CA ALA A 100 -15.30 0.01 8.36
C ALA A 100 -14.05 -0.85 8.59
N ASP A 101 -14.23 -1.97 9.27
CA ASP A 101 -13.25 -3.06 9.24
C ASP A 101 -13.42 -3.84 7.93
N ALA A 102 -12.34 -3.98 7.17
CA ALA A 102 -12.32 -4.74 5.94
C ALA A 102 -12.63 -6.24 6.13
N SER A 103 -12.52 -6.73 7.37
CA SER A 103 -12.82 -8.11 7.77
C SER A 103 -14.32 -8.35 8.08
N ASP A 104 -15.13 -7.29 8.09
CA ASP A 104 -16.59 -7.30 8.30
C ASP A 104 -17.23 -6.08 7.61
N LEU A 105 -17.43 -6.17 6.29
CA LEU A 105 -17.86 -5.02 5.50
C LEU A 105 -19.36 -4.74 5.70
N PRO A 106 -19.77 -3.49 6.00
CA PRO A 106 -21.14 -3.09 6.29
C PRO A 106 -22.00 -2.92 5.03
N PHE A 107 -21.84 -3.82 4.07
CA PHE A 107 -22.49 -3.81 2.77
C PHE A 107 -23.22 -5.12 2.52
N GLU A 108 -24.31 -5.03 1.77
CA GLU A 108 -25.03 -6.22 1.32
C GLU A 108 -24.18 -7.02 0.33
N ALA A 109 -24.47 -8.32 0.23
CA ALA A 109 -23.81 -9.15 -0.77
C ALA A 109 -24.12 -8.64 -2.18
N ARG A 110 -23.15 -8.76 -3.09
CA ARG A 110 -23.31 -8.44 -4.52
C ARG A 110 -23.76 -7.00 -4.81
N GLN A 111 -23.22 -6.04 -4.07
CA GLN A 111 -23.42 -4.61 -4.33
C GLN A 111 -22.50 -4.08 -5.45
N PHE A 112 -21.23 -4.48 -5.48
CA PHE A 112 -20.20 -3.77 -6.25
C PHE A 112 -19.83 -4.49 -7.55
N ASP A 113 -19.53 -3.75 -8.59
CA ASP A 113 -19.14 -4.30 -9.90
C ASP A 113 -17.61 -4.36 -10.10
N ALA A 114 -16.84 -3.80 -9.17
CA ALA A 114 -15.38 -3.93 -9.12
C ALA A 114 -14.84 -3.68 -7.70
N ALA A 115 -13.63 -4.17 -7.41
CA ALA A 115 -12.92 -3.82 -6.19
C ALA A 115 -11.44 -3.51 -6.43
N PHE A 116 -10.87 -2.68 -5.57
CA PHE A 116 -9.47 -2.28 -5.57
C PHE A 116 -8.91 -2.35 -4.14
N LEU A 117 -7.75 -2.99 -4.00
CA LEU A 117 -6.98 -3.07 -2.76
C LEU A 117 -5.53 -2.72 -3.07
N CYS A 118 -4.92 -1.84 -2.28
CA CYS A 118 -3.53 -1.44 -2.45
C CYS A 118 -2.87 -1.19 -1.10
N TRP A 119 -1.87 -2.01 -0.76
CA TRP A 119 -1.10 -1.94 0.50
C TRP A 119 -2.00 -2.05 1.74
N VAL A 120 -2.87 -3.07 1.75
CA VAL A 120 -3.85 -3.31 2.81
C VAL A 120 -3.56 -4.62 3.50
N LEU A 121 -3.38 -5.68 2.72
CA LEU A 121 -3.29 -7.05 3.24
C LEU A 121 -2.01 -7.26 4.07
N GLU A 122 -0.97 -6.45 3.86
CA GLU A 122 0.26 -6.47 4.65
C GLU A 122 0.07 -6.02 6.11
N HIS A 123 -1.05 -5.37 6.42
CA HIS A 123 -1.34 -4.79 7.75
C HIS A 123 -2.44 -5.54 8.52
N VAL A 124 -3.06 -6.56 7.93
CA VAL A 124 -4.19 -7.26 8.56
C VAL A 124 -3.78 -8.66 9.02
N PRO A 125 -4.28 -9.12 10.19
CA PRO A 125 -3.94 -10.44 10.72
C PRO A 125 -4.53 -11.59 9.90
N SER A 126 -5.60 -11.33 9.12
CA SER A 126 -6.24 -12.34 8.27
C SER A 126 -6.59 -11.80 6.88
N PRO A 127 -5.64 -11.82 5.93
CA PRO A 127 -5.91 -11.45 4.54
C PRO A 127 -7.04 -12.27 3.91
N ALA A 128 -7.17 -13.55 4.30
CA ALA A 128 -8.23 -14.42 3.82
C ALA A 128 -9.64 -13.92 4.21
N ARG A 129 -9.81 -13.42 5.44
CA ARG A 129 -11.10 -12.89 5.89
C ARG A 129 -11.49 -11.63 5.12
N VAL A 130 -10.54 -10.72 4.89
CA VAL A 130 -10.75 -9.52 4.08
C VAL A 130 -11.14 -9.89 2.65
N LEU A 131 -10.41 -10.81 2.01
CA LEU A 131 -10.71 -11.25 0.65
C LEU A 131 -12.08 -11.95 0.54
N ASN A 132 -12.50 -12.69 1.57
CA ASN A 132 -13.83 -13.30 1.61
C ASN A 132 -14.95 -12.25 1.67
N GLU A 133 -14.77 -11.20 2.48
CA GLU A 133 -15.73 -10.09 2.56
C GLU A 133 -15.79 -9.31 1.25
N VAL A 134 -14.64 -9.00 0.64
CA VAL A 134 -14.57 -8.40 -0.70
C VAL A 134 -15.32 -9.25 -1.72
N ARG A 135 -15.12 -10.57 -1.71
CA ARG A 135 -15.83 -11.50 -2.60
C ARG A 135 -17.33 -11.47 -2.37
N ARG A 136 -17.77 -11.44 -1.11
CA ARG A 136 -19.19 -11.43 -0.72
C ARG A 136 -19.93 -10.22 -1.28
N VAL A 137 -19.33 -9.04 -1.19
CA VAL A 137 -19.96 -7.77 -1.57
C VAL A 137 -19.86 -7.48 -3.07
N LEU A 138 -19.03 -8.21 -3.81
CA LEU A 138 -18.90 -8.11 -5.26
C LEU A 138 -19.97 -8.94 -6.00
N LEU A 139 -20.46 -8.42 -7.13
CA LEU A 139 -21.26 -9.17 -8.09
C LEU A 139 -20.43 -10.31 -8.72
N PRO A 140 -21.05 -11.44 -9.09
CA PRO A 140 -20.37 -12.45 -9.92
C PRO A 140 -19.92 -11.84 -11.25
N GLY A 141 -18.72 -12.18 -11.70
CA GLY A 141 -18.07 -11.61 -12.88
C GLY A 141 -17.27 -10.33 -12.62
N SER A 142 -17.37 -9.73 -11.44
CA SER A 142 -16.66 -8.49 -11.11
C SER A 142 -15.15 -8.70 -10.98
N PRO A 143 -14.31 -7.83 -11.58
CA PRO A 143 -12.88 -7.85 -11.36
C PRO A 143 -12.48 -7.26 -10.00
N VAL A 144 -11.44 -7.83 -9.42
CA VAL A 144 -10.69 -7.25 -8.29
C VAL A 144 -9.23 -7.10 -8.68
N TYR A 145 -8.63 -5.96 -8.31
CA TYR A 145 -7.19 -5.78 -8.34
C TYR A 145 -6.66 -5.63 -6.92
N VAL A 146 -5.62 -6.39 -6.60
CA VAL A 146 -4.95 -6.40 -5.29
C VAL A 146 -3.47 -6.13 -5.50
N THR A 147 -2.94 -5.06 -4.91
CA THR A 147 -1.53 -4.66 -5.05
C THR A 147 -0.88 -4.66 -3.68
N GLU A 148 0.17 -5.45 -3.49
CA GLU A 148 0.81 -5.62 -2.18
C GLU A 148 2.33 -5.71 -2.27
N VAL A 149 2.98 -5.39 -1.15
CA VAL A 149 4.43 -5.35 -1.00
C VAL A 149 5.11 -6.72 -1.17
N MET A 150 6.36 -6.67 -1.64
CA MET A 150 7.30 -7.79 -1.61
C MET A 150 8.64 -7.25 -1.12
N ASN A 151 8.73 -6.98 0.19
CA ASN A 151 9.83 -6.23 0.78
C ASN A 151 11.21 -6.88 0.60
N ALA A 152 11.25 -8.21 0.45
CA ALA A 152 12.47 -8.97 0.15
C ALA A 152 13.11 -8.58 -1.21
N SER A 153 12.39 -7.88 -2.09
CA SER A 153 12.90 -7.45 -3.39
C SER A 153 13.68 -6.12 -3.36
N PHE A 154 13.70 -5.42 -2.23
CA PHE A 154 14.38 -4.14 -2.12
C PHE A 154 15.89 -4.29 -2.30
N LEU A 155 16.47 -3.45 -3.16
CA LEU A 155 17.90 -3.33 -3.34
C LEU A 155 18.28 -1.88 -3.58
N LEU A 156 19.40 -1.49 -2.96
CA LEU A 156 20.05 -0.20 -3.17
C LEU A 156 21.53 -0.45 -3.50
N HIS A 157 22.04 0.27 -4.49
CA HIS A 157 23.47 0.35 -4.83
C HIS A 157 23.98 1.78 -4.57
N PRO A 158 25.18 1.96 -3.98
CA PRO A 158 26.12 0.93 -3.50
C PRO A 158 25.56 0.12 -2.33
N TYR A 159 26.20 -1.03 -2.04
CA TYR A 159 25.80 -1.89 -0.92
C TYR A 159 25.95 -1.16 0.42
N SER A 160 24.86 -1.12 1.17
CA SER A 160 24.71 -0.35 2.40
C SER A 160 24.37 -1.28 3.57
N PRO A 161 25.36 -1.79 4.32
CA PRO A 161 25.15 -2.87 5.29
C PRO A 161 24.25 -2.47 6.47
N ASN A 162 24.29 -1.23 6.95
CA ASN A 162 23.42 -0.80 8.04
C ASN A 162 21.98 -0.62 7.56
N LEU A 163 21.78 -0.10 6.35
CA LEU A 163 20.48 -0.07 5.69
C LEU A 163 19.89 -1.48 5.56
N TRP A 164 20.69 -2.47 5.14
CA TRP A 164 20.23 -3.85 5.03
C TRP A 164 19.83 -4.44 6.39
N ARG A 165 20.66 -4.26 7.43
CA ARG A 165 20.32 -4.69 8.80
C ARG A 165 19.03 -4.04 9.29
N TYR A 166 18.89 -2.74 9.08
CA TYR A 166 17.67 -2.00 9.42
C TYR A 166 16.45 -2.55 8.68
N TRP A 167 16.56 -2.76 7.36
CA TRP A 167 15.45 -3.22 6.54
C TRP A 167 14.99 -4.64 6.92
N MET A 168 15.92 -5.54 7.23
CA MET A 168 15.58 -6.87 7.72
C MET A 168 14.86 -6.79 9.06
N ALA A 169 15.39 -6.01 10.02
CA ALA A 169 14.75 -5.81 11.31
C ALA A 169 13.36 -5.15 11.20
N PHE A 170 13.16 -4.23 10.25
CA PHE A 170 11.85 -3.65 9.94
C PHE A 170 10.85 -4.70 9.49
N ASN A 171 11.26 -5.61 8.60
CA ASN A 171 10.39 -6.68 8.12
C ASN A 171 10.06 -7.67 9.24
N ASP A 172 11.04 -8.07 10.05
CA ASP A 172 10.84 -8.94 11.20
C ASP A 172 9.86 -8.28 12.19
N PHE A 173 10.06 -7.00 12.49
CA PHE A 173 9.16 -6.24 13.36
C PHE A 173 7.73 -6.16 12.81
N GLN A 174 7.54 -5.89 11.52
CA GLN A 174 6.20 -5.92 10.91
C GLN A 174 5.55 -7.30 11.04
N HIS A 175 6.33 -8.36 10.84
CA HIS A 175 5.85 -9.74 10.96
C HIS A 175 5.43 -10.08 12.38
N ASP A 176 6.26 -9.74 13.37
CA ASP A 176 5.99 -9.99 14.80
C ASP A 176 4.74 -9.24 15.29
N GLN A 177 4.43 -8.09 14.68
CA GLN A 177 3.22 -7.31 14.95
C GLN A 177 1.96 -7.85 14.24
N GLY A 178 2.05 -9.03 13.60
CA GLY A 178 0.94 -9.69 12.92
C GLY A 178 0.70 -9.21 11.49
N GLY A 179 1.61 -8.40 10.94
CA GLY A 179 1.62 -8.03 9.53
C GLY A 179 2.37 -9.03 8.65
N ASP A 180 2.44 -8.74 7.36
CA ASP A 180 3.10 -9.59 6.38
C ASP A 180 3.85 -8.77 5.32
N PRO A 181 5.14 -8.46 5.52
CA PRO A 181 5.96 -7.68 4.57
C PRO A 181 6.17 -8.38 3.21
N PHE A 182 5.71 -9.63 3.08
CA PHE A 182 5.91 -10.48 1.91
C PHE A 182 4.59 -10.96 1.29
N VAL A 183 3.45 -10.38 1.70
CA VAL A 183 2.12 -10.85 1.29
C VAL A 183 1.89 -10.80 -0.22
N GLY A 184 2.56 -9.87 -0.92
CA GLY A 184 2.53 -9.75 -2.38
C GLY A 184 2.87 -11.07 -3.08
N ALA A 185 3.87 -11.79 -2.59
CA ALA A 185 4.29 -13.09 -3.15
C ALA A 185 3.22 -14.19 -2.97
N LYS A 186 2.24 -13.98 -2.09
CA LYS A 186 1.21 -14.96 -1.70
C LYS A 186 -0.15 -14.67 -2.33
N LEU A 187 -0.31 -13.54 -3.02
CA LEU A 187 -1.60 -13.08 -3.56
C LEU A 187 -2.32 -14.12 -4.42
N GLY A 188 -1.59 -14.82 -5.30
CA GLY A 188 -2.18 -15.86 -6.14
C GLY A 188 -2.87 -16.96 -5.34
N ASN A 189 -2.17 -17.50 -4.32
CA ASN A 189 -2.71 -18.54 -3.45
C ASN A 189 -3.85 -18.02 -2.58
N LEU A 190 -3.72 -16.80 -2.04
CA LEU A 190 -4.76 -16.18 -1.22
C LEU A 190 -6.08 -16.01 -2.00
N LEU A 191 -5.99 -15.52 -3.24
CA LEU A 191 -7.16 -15.34 -4.11
C LEU A 191 -7.78 -16.68 -4.51
N LEU A 192 -6.98 -17.68 -4.89
CA LEU A 192 -7.49 -19.01 -5.21
C LEU A 192 -8.19 -19.67 -4.02
N ALA A 193 -7.58 -19.60 -2.83
CA ALA A 193 -8.17 -20.13 -1.60
C ALA A 193 -9.45 -19.39 -1.19
N GLY A 194 -9.55 -18.09 -1.46
CA GLY A 194 -10.76 -17.29 -1.28
C GLY A 194 -11.88 -17.58 -2.28
N GLY A 195 -11.64 -18.46 -3.28
CA GLY A 195 -12.64 -18.84 -4.28
C GLY A 195 -12.78 -17.85 -5.44
N PHE A 196 -11.77 -17.00 -5.67
CA PHE A 196 -11.68 -16.19 -6.89
C PHE A 196 -11.23 -17.06 -8.09
N ARG A 197 -11.55 -16.61 -9.30
CA ARG A 197 -11.19 -17.26 -10.57
C ARG A 197 -10.36 -16.32 -11.44
N ASP A 198 -9.82 -16.86 -12.53
CA ASP A 198 -9.01 -16.11 -13.51
C ASP A 198 -7.88 -15.29 -12.86
N VAL A 199 -7.26 -15.87 -11.84
CA VAL A 199 -6.22 -15.22 -11.04
C VAL A 199 -4.96 -15.06 -11.87
N HIS A 200 -4.56 -13.82 -12.11
CA HIS A 200 -3.33 -13.46 -12.80
C HIS A 200 -2.49 -12.55 -11.91
N THR A 201 -1.24 -12.94 -11.66
CA THR A 201 -0.28 -12.14 -10.87
C THR A 201 0.77 -11.54 -11.78
N GLN A 202 1.17 -10.31 -11.49
CA GLN A 202 2.23 -9.62 -12.17
C GLN A 202 3.17 -8.94 -11.16
N ILE A 203 4.47 -9.07 -11.41
CA ILE A 203 5.49 -8.32 -10.69
C ILE A 203 5.58 -6.93 -11.32
N LYS A 204 5.41 -5.90 -10.49
CA LYS A 204 5.56 -4.49 -10.85
C LYS A 204 6.87 -4.00 -10.27
N THR A 205 7.76 -3.50 -11.12
CA THR A 205 9.15 -3.20 -10.76
C THR A 205 9.46 -1.72 -10.95
N LEU A 206 10.19 -1.17 -9.99
CA LEU A 206 10.92 0.08 -10.07
C LEU A 206 12.39 -0.29 -10.20
N HIS A 207 12.99 -0.03 -11.35
CA HIS A 207 14.41 -0.19 -11.58
C HIS A 207 14.95 1.14 -12.10
N LEU A 208 15.53 1.91 -11.20
CA LEU A 208 15.94 3.30 -11.44
C LEU A 208 17.46 3.43 -11.29
N ASP A 209 18.10 3.82 -12.39
CA ASP A 209 19.54 4.01 -12.51
C ASP A 209 19.82 5.28 -13.35
N ASN A 210 21.01 5.37 -13.94
CA ASN A 210 21.45 6.50 -14.77
C ASN A 210 20.57 6.79 -16.00
N ARG A 211 19.64 5.89 -16.38
CA ARG A 211 18.65 6.16 -17.42
C ARG A 211 17.58 7.15 -16.98
N GLU A 212 17.29 7.23 -15.67
CA GLU A 212 16.27 8.11 -15.10
C GLU A 212 16.76 8.81 -13.80
N PRO A 213 17.88 9.57 -13.85
CA PRO A 213 18.58 10.03 -12.64
C PRO A 213 17.71 10.94 -11.74
N GLY A 214 16.85 11.78 -12.32
CA GLY A 214 15.92 12.62 -11.56
C GLY A 214 14.83 11.83 -10.83
N ARG A 215 14.29 10.80 -11.48
CA ARG A 215 13.29 9.89 -10.88
C ARG A 215 13.93 9.01 -9.81
N ARG A 216 15.14 8.50 -10.06
CA ARG A 216 15.96 7.76 -9.09
C ARG A 216 16.15 8.58 -7.82
N LYS A 217 16.63 9.83 -7.93
CA LYS A 217 16.88 10.71 -6.78
C LYS A 217 15.60 10.95 -5.97
N THR A 218 14.50 11.25 -6.66
CA THR A 218 13.19 11.43 -6.02
C THR A 218 12.73 10.17 -5.29
N MET A 219 12.91 8.99 -5.89
CA MET A 219 12.52 7.71 -5.30
C MET A 219 13.36 7.35 -4.08
N ILE A 220 14.68 7.55 -4.13
CA ILE A 220 15.58 7.33 -2.98
C ILE A 220 15.17 8.22 -1.81
N GLY A 221 14.92 9.52 -2.05
CA GLY A 221 14.48 10.43 -1.00
C GLY A 221 13.10 10.08 -0.43
N PHE A 222 12.17 9.61 -1.27
CA PHE A 222 10.90 9.06 -0.78
C PHE A 222 11.10 7.80 0.08
N TRP A 223 11.98 6.89 -0.33
CA TRP A 223 12.26 5.67 0.42
C TRP A 223 12.94 5.96 1.76
N GLU A 224 13.81 6.96 1.81
CA GLU A 224 14.39 7.48 3.06
C GLU A 224 13.30 7.96 4.02
N GLU A 225 12.30 8.74 3.55
CA GLU A 225 11.16 9.15 4.36
C GLU A 225 10.39 7.95 4.93
N VAL A 226 10.16 6.90 4.12
CA VAL A 226 9.50 5.65 4.56
C VAL A 226 10.32 4.96 5.64
N LEU A 227 11.60 4.71 5.40
CA LEU A 227 12.47 4.00 6.34
C LEU A 227 12.55 4.75 7.67
N LEU A 228 12.75 6.07 7.63
CA LEU A 228 12.94 6.88 8.83
C LEU A 228 11.65 7.09 9.63
N SER A 229 10.48 6.97 9.02
CA SER A 229 9.19 7.12 9.72
C SER A 229 8.99 6.10 10.85
N ALA A 230 9.59 4.91 10.73
CA ALA A 230 9.46 3.84 11.72
C ALA A 230 10.65 3.77 12.70
N ALA A 231 11.72 4.53 12.48
CA ALA A 231 12.99 4.36 13.19
C ALA A 231 12.84 4.49 14.71
N ASP A 232 12.08 5.48 15.18
CA ASP A 232 11.84 5.68 16.61
C ASP A 232 11.09 4.52 17.24
N GLN A 233 10.11 3.94 16.52
CA GLN A 233 9.35 2.78 17.00
C GLN A 233 10.24 1.53 17.07
N LEU A 234 11.05 1.27 16.05
CA LEU A 234 11.98 0.13 16.07
C LEU A 234 13.04 0.28 17.18
N LEU A 235 13.54 1.50 17.44
CA LEU A 235 14.46 1.77 18.54
C LEU A 235 13.80 1.53 19.90
N GLN A 236 12.58 2.03 20.10
CA GLN A 236 11.83 1.85 21.34
C GLN A 236 11.50 0.37 21.61
N ALA A 237 11.20 -0.39 20.55
CA ALA A 237 10.96 -1.82 20.63
C ALA A 237 12.25 -2.65 20.81
N GLY A 238 13.43 -2.04 20.70
CA GLY A 238 14.71 -2.74 20.72
C GLY A 238 14.96 -3.63 19.49
N ALA A 239 14.19 -3.45 18.40
CA ALA A 239 14.34 -4.19 17.16
C ALA A 239 15.61 -3.79 16.39
N VAL A 240 16.08 -2.55 16.59
CA VAL A 240 17.33 -2.03 16.01
C VAL A 240 18.12 -1.24 17.04
N GLU A 241 19.44 -1.22 16.88
CA GLU A 241 20.34 -0.38 17.68
C GLU A 241 20.46 1.03 17.08
N ALA A 242 20.71 2.03 17.93
CA ALA A 242 20.97 3.41 17.49
C ALA A 242 22.13 3.49 16.48
N ALA A 243 23.18 2.70 16.68
CA ALA A 243 24.32 2.63 15.77
C ALA A 243 23.91 2.18 14.34
N THR A 244 22.96 1.26 14.22
CA THR A 244 22.43 0.80 12.93
C THR A 244 21.63 1.91 12.25
N VAL A 245 20.78 2.62 12.99
CA VAL A 245 19.99 3.75 12.45
C VAL A 245 20.91 4.88 11.99
N ASP A 246 21.91 5.25 12.79
CA ASP A 246 22.89 6.27 12.42
C ASP A 246 23.74 5.86 11.22
N GLY A 247 24.11 4.58 11.14
CA GLY A 247 24.78 3.98 9.99
C GLY A 247 23.95 4.08 8.72
N MET A 248 22.66 3.70 8.81
CA MET A 248 21.72 3.79 7.69
C MET A 248 21.58 5.24 7.20
N ARG A 249 21.46 6.22 8.10
CA ARG A 249 21.37 7.65 7.72
C ARG A 249 22.59 8.10 6.91
N ARG A 250 23.81 7.72 7.33
CA ARG A 250 25.04 8.02 6.60
C ARG A 250 25.07 7.35 5.23
N GLU A 251 24.68 6.08 5.17
CA GLU A 251 24.63 5.30 3.92
C GLU A 251 23.60 5.87 2.93
N LEU A 252 22.40 6.24 3.39
CA LEU A 252 21.39 6.89 2.56
C LEU A 252 21.87 8.23 2.00
N ALA A 253 22.55 9.05 2.81
CA ALA A 253 23.15 10.30 2.36
C ALA A 253 24.23 10.07 1.28
N GLN A 254 25.04 9.02 1.44
CA GLN A 254 26.01 8.60 0.42
C GLN A 254 25.29 8.20 -0.87
N VAL A 255 24.33 7.28 -0.82
CA VAL A 255 23.61 6.82 -2.02
C VAL A 255 22.92 7.99 -2.73
N HIS A 256 22.34 8.93 -2.00
CA HIS A 256 21.66 10.08 -2.59
C HIS A 256 22.61 11.02 -3.36
N SER A 257 23.90 11.04 -3.00
CA SER A 257 24.94 11.82 -3.69
C SER A 257 25.72 11.02 -4.75
N ASP A 258 25.51 9.71 -4.81
CA ASP A 258 26.21 8.82 -5.73
C ASP A 258 25.62 8.92 -7.15
N PRO A 259 26.42 9.34 -8.16
CA PRO A 259 25.95 9.43 -9.53
C PRO A 259 25.57 8.07 -10.10
N ASP A 260 26.16 6.96 -9.62
CA ASP A 260 25.96 5.61 -10.12
C ASP A 260 25.02 4.76 -9.25
N ALA A 261 24.31 5.40 -8.31
CA ALA A 261 23.31 4.72 -7.48
C ALA A 261 22.29 3.95 -8.31
N VAL A 262 21.83 2.83 -7.77
CA VAL A 262 20.71 2.05 -8.34
C VAL A 262 19.68 1.85 -7.25
N PHE A 263 18.43 2.18 -7.55
CA PHE A 263 17.28 1.84 -6.73
C PHE A 263 16.49 0.73 -7.43
N PHE A 264 16.25 -0.36 -6.72
CA PHE A 264 15.42 -1.45 -7.19
C PHE A 264 14.41 -1.85 -6.12
N TYR A 265 13.14 -1.94 -6.52
CA TYR A 265 12.07 -2.49 -5.67
C TYR A 265 10.98 -3.08 -6.54
N SER A 266 10.41 -4.21 -6.11
CA SER A 266 9.26 -4.81 -6.78
C SER A 266 8.14 -5.09 -5.79
N PHE A 267 6.91 -4.95 -6.28
CA PHE A 267 5.69 -5.34 -5.58
C PHE A 267 4.84 -6.20 -6.52
N VAL A 268 3.82 -6.86 -5.98
CA VAL A 268 2.98 -7.77 -6.77
C VAL A 268 1.59 -7.19 -6.90
N GLN A 269 1.07 -7.22 -8.13
CA GLN A 269 -0.33 -6.92 -8.41
C GLN A 269 -1.01 -8.19 -8.92
N ALA A 270 -2.15 -8.53 -8.35
CA ALA A 270 -3.01 -9.59 -8.82
C ALA A 270 -4.31 -9.01 -9.37
N ARG A 271 -4.76 -9.57 -10.49
CA ARG A 271 -6.13 -9.42 -11.00
C ARG A 271 -6.85 -10.75 -10.82
N ALA A 272 -8.08 -10.72 -10.35
CA ALA A 272 -8.94 -11.90 -10.30
C ALA A 272 -10.40 -11.52 -10.53
N THR A 273 -11.25 -12.53 -10.68
CA THR A 273 -12.69 -12.36 -10.93
C THR A 273 -13.50 -13.12 -9.88
N VAL A 274 -14.58 -12.51 -9.40
CA VAL A 274 -15.53 -13.15 -8.48
C VAL A 274 -16.47 -14.09 -9.25
N TYR A 275 -16.81 -15.24 -8.66
CA TYR A 275 -17.77 -16.19 -9.21
C TYR A 275 -18.74 -16.70 -8.14
#